data_AF-A0A7W1QTG9-F1
#
_entry.id   AF-A0A7W1QTG9-F1
#
_cell.length_a   1.000
_cell.length_b   1.000
_cell.length_c   1.000
_cell.angle_alpha   90.00
_cell.angle_beta   90.00
_cell.angle_gamma   90.00
#
_symmetry.space_group_name_H-M   'P 1'
#
loop_
_entity.id
_entity.type
_entity.pdbx_description
1 polymer ?
#
loop_
_entity_poly.entity_id
_entity_poly.type
_entity_poly.pdbx_seq_one_letter_code
_entity_poly.pdbx_strand_id
1 'polypeptide(L)'
;LYLALEDNDRRLQNRALKLLEGQQLAYDFDLATEWPRFDEGGLLAIEEWLKDHPLAHLIVIDTLKRVRPHERANSRLYDTDYEALAPLGDLAREYNVCILVIHHTRKADSDDPIDLVSGSLGLTGAADGVLVLKRSRGQADATLHATGRDFEDQEIALRWDAELRGWDMLSEGPKYQRSEARQKVIDVLAASAEAMAPKAVAKVLSREYSAVKKLMWCMAKDGEIHADASGQYTVTGNSGNPGNPVTEEYEASGYPVTRVTPVTTNVIGEDALGDHRSF
;
A
#
# COMPACT_ATOMS: atom_id res chain seq x y z
N LEU A 1 1.91 6.78 -16.61
CA LEU A 1 0.43 6.92 -16.64
C LEU A 1 -0.20 6.47 -15.33
N TYR A 2 -1.05 7.27 -14.71
CA TYR A 2 -1.89 6.89 -13.58
C TYR A 2 -3.37 7.00 -13.93
N LEU A 3 -4.07 5.86 -13.98
CA LEU A 3 -5.52 5.79 -14.15
C LEU A 3 -6.18 5.76 -12.76
N ALA A 4 -6.61 6.92 -12.27
CA ALA A 4 -7.21 7.14 -10.94
C ALA A 4 -8.75 7.16 -11.01
N LEU A 5 -9.32 6.01 -11.39
CA LEU A 5 -10.69 5.81 -11.88
C LEU A 5 -11.80 5.83 -10.81
N GLU A 6 -11.42 5.89 -9.53
CA GLU A 6 -12.32 6.07 -8.38
C GLU A 6 -12.02 7.34 -7.56
N ASP A 7 -11.06 8.13 -8.03
CA ASP A 7 -10.69 9.40 -7.43
C ASP A 7 -11.44 10.56 -8.11
N ASN A 8 -11.35 11.76 -7.53
CA ASN A 8 -11.84 12.99 -8.14
C ASN A 8 -10.78 14.08 -8.02
N ASP A 9 -10.88 15.11 -8.85
CA ASP A 9 -9.89 16.19 -8.94
C ASP A 9 -9.58 16.80 -7.58
N ARG A 10 -10.62 17.04 -6.77
CA ARG A 10 -10.46 17.58 -5.42
C ARG A 10 -9.62 16.67 -4.53
N ARG A 11 -9.84 15.34 -4.55
CA ARG A 11 -9.06 14.38 -3.76
C ARG A 11 -7.62 14.28 -4.26
N LEU A 12 -7.42 14.25 -5.57
CA LEU A 12 -6.11 14.17 -6.21
C LEU A 12 -5.28 15.42 -5.95
N GLN A 13 -5.86 16.61 -6.12
CA GLN A 13 -5.20 17.88 -5.82
C GLN A 13 -4.80 17.96 -4.35
N ASN A 14 -5.68 17.59 -3.41
CA ASN A 14 -5.35 17.56 -1.99
C ASN A 14 -4.23 16.58 -1.65
N ARG A 15 -4.10 15.47 -2.38
CA ARG A 15 -3.03 14.48 -2.19
C ARG A 15 -1.72 15.01 -2.79
N ALA A 16 -1.75 15.52 -4.02
CA ALA A 16 -0.59 16.09 -4.70
C ALA A 16 0.03 17.25 -3.92
N LEU A 17 -0.78 18.19 -3.41
CA LEU A 17 -0.29 19.31 -2.60
C LEU A 17 0.49 18.87 -1.36
N LYS A 18 0.14 17.72 -0.77
CA LYS A 18 0.85 17.17 0.37
C LYS A 18 2.11 16.42 -0.02
N LEU A 19 2.01 15.54 -1.02
CA LEU A 19 3.13 14.69 -1.43
C LEU A 19 4.27 15.46 -2.11
N LEU A 20 3.93 16.54 -2.80
CA LEU A 20 4.92 17.33 -3.54
C LEU A 20 5.58 18.40 -2.66
N GLU A 21 5.03 18.71 -1.49
CA GLU A 21 5.58 19.73 -0.58
C GLU A 21 5.90 21.08 -1.28
N GLY A 22 5.08 21.46 -2.26
CA GLY A 22 5.26 22.69 -3.06
C GLY A 22 6.05 22.50 -4.36
N GLN A 23 6.57 21.30 -4.65
CA GLN A 23 7.17 20.96 -5.93
C GLN A 23 6.10 20.82 -7.04
N GLN A 24 6.51 21.02 -8.29
CA GLN A 24 5.66 20.77 -9.44
C GLN A 24 5.60 19.27 -9.74
N LEU A 25 4.46 18.82 -10.26
CA LEU A 25 4.36 17.50 -10.88
C LEU A 25 5.39 17.41 -12.01
N ALA A 26 6.06 16.27 -12.09
CA ALA A 26 7.01 16.02 -13.16
C ALA A 26 6.27 16.04 -14.51
N TYR A 27 6.94 16.58 -15.54
CA TYR A 27 6.34 16.73 -16.88
C TYR A 27 6.04 15.40 -17.57
N ASP A 28 6.58 14.30 -17.06
CA ASP A 28 6.42 12.92 -17.52
C ASP A 28 5.36 12.13 -16.71
N PHE A 29 4.48 12.84 -15.99
CA PHE A 29 3.38 12.24 -15.24
C PHE A 29 2.01 12.54 -15.87
N ASP A 30 1.47 11.53 -16.55
CA ASP A 30 0.09 11.57 -17.05
C ASP A 30 -0.91 10.96 -16.07
N LEU A 31 -2.07 11.60 -15.94
CA LEU A 31 -3.17 11.23 -15.06
C LEU A 31 -4.50 11.22 -15.81
N ALA A 32 -5.31 10.18 -15.61
CA ALA A 32 -6.67 10.12 -16.10
C ALA A 32 -7.64 9.61 -15.02
N THR A 33 -8.79 10.25 -14.87
CA THR A 33 -9.87 9.84 -13.94
C THR A 33 -10.96 9.03 -14.63
N GLU A 34 -10.91 8.93 -15.96
CA GLU A 34 -11.81 8.15 -16.80
C GLU A 34 -10.98 7.37 -17.82
N TRP A 35 -11.39 6.12 -18.09
CA TRP A 35 -10.74 5.27 -19.08
C TRP A 35 -11.76 4.26 -19.64
N PRO A 36 -11.73 3.95 -20.95
CA PRO A 36 -12.59 2.92 -21.52
C PRO A 36 -12.31 1.56 -20.91
N ARG A 37 -13.31 0.67 -20.89
CA ARG A 37 -13.06 -0.72 -20.52
C ARG A 37 -12.14 -1.39 -21.53
N PHE A 38 -11.46 -2.45 -21.10
CA PHE A 38 -10.51 -3.18 -21.93
C PHE A 38 -11.13 -3.76 -23.20
N ASP A 39 -12.39 -4.22 -23.12
CA ASP A 39 -13.18 -4.69 -24.26
C ASP A 39 -13.85 -3.58 -25.08
N GLU A 40 -13.74 -2.32 -24.63
CA GLU A 40 -14.28 -1.12 -25.27
C GLU A 40 -13.15 -0.20 -25.79
N GLY A 41 -11.99 -0.77 -26.10
CA GLY A 41 -10.83 -0.04 -26.64
C GLY A 41 -9.83 0.47 -25.60
N GLY A 42 -10.05 0.22 -24.31
CA GLY A 42 -9.16 0.65 -23.23
C GLY A 42 -7.78 0.04 -23.28
N LEU A 43 -7.63 -1.18 -23.81
CA LEU A 43 -6.32 -1.81 -24.03
C LEU A 43 -5.57 -1.15 -25.19
N LEU A 44 -6.25 -0.87 -26.30
CA LEU A 44 -5.66 -0.17 -27.44
C LEU A 44 -5.20 1.23 -27.04
N ALA A 45 -5.99 1.94 -26.23
CA ALA A 45 -5.62 3.25 -25.71
C ALA A 45 -4.35 3.20 -24.83
N ILE A 46 -4.14 2.12 -24.06
CA ILE A 46 -2.91 1.93 -23.28
C ILE A 46 -1.73 1.71 -24.22
N GLU A 47 -1.90 0.88 -25.24
CA GLU A 47 -0.86 0.59 -26.23
C GLU A 47 -0.48 1.84 -27.04
N GLU A 48 -1.46 2.64 -27.48
CA GLU A 48 -1.23 3.92 -28.15
C GLU A 48 -0.48 4.91 -27.24
N TRP A 49 -0.90 5.01 -25.98
CA TRP A 49 -0.18 5.83 -25.00
C TRP A 49 1.27 5.38 -24.83
N LEU A 50 1.54 4.06 -24.76
CA LEU A 50 2.90 3.53 -24.67
C LEU A 50 3.75 3.86 -25.91
N LYS A 51 3.17 3.83 -27.12
CA LYS A 51 3.85 4.23 -28.35
C LYS A 51 4.25 5.71 -28.34
N ASP A 52 3.39 6.56 -27.80
CA ASP A 52 3.66 8.00 -27.66
C ASP A 52 4.64 8.31 -26.50
N HIS A 53 4.81 7.38 -25.55
CA HIS A 53 5.65 7.54 -24.36
C HIS A 53 6.70 6.42 -24.26
N PRO A 54 7.71 6.37 -25.16
CA PRO A 54 8.69 5.28 -25.23
C PRO A 54 9.64 5.20 -24.03
N LEU A 55 9.64 6.20 -23.14
CA LEU A 55 10.40 6.23 -21.89
C LEU A 55 9.56 5.85 -20.66
N ALA A 56 8.31 5.41 -20.86
CA ALA A 56 7.43 5.03 -19.77
C ALA A 56 7.96 3.78 -19.05
N HIS A 57 8.04 3.86 -17.72
CA HIS A 57 8.44 2.73 -16.87
C HIS A 57 7.30 2.19 -15.99
N LEU A 58 6.22 2.97 -15.82
CA LEU A 58 5.11 2.62 -14.93
C LEU A 58 3.75 3.09 -15.47
N ILE A 59 2.81 2.14 -15.46
CA ILE A 59 1.39 2.38 -15.58
C ILE A 59 0.72 1.90 -14.29
N VAL A 60 -0.11 2.74 -13.68
CA VAL A 60 -0.93 2.37 -12.51
C VAL A 60 -2.40 2.39 -12.91
N ILE A 61 -3.13 1.30 -12.60
CA ILE A 61 -4.56 1.15 -12.87
C ILE A 61 -5.32 1.01 -11.55
N ASP A 62 -6.02 2.07 -11.13
CA ASP A 62 -6.73 2.16 -9.87
C ASP A 62 -8.20 2.54 -10.10
N THR A 63 -9.15 1.62 -10.21
CA THR A 63 -9.09 0.18 -9.88
C THR A 63 -9.41 -0.71 -11.08
N LEU A 64 -9.00 -1.98 -11.03
CA LEU A 64 -9.31 -3.00 -12.05
C LEU A 64 -10.82 -3.07 -12.36
N LYS A 65 -11.67 -2.88 -11.34
CA LYS A 65 -13.13 -2.98 -11.47
C LYS A 65 -13.71 -2.01 -12.50
N ARG A 66 -13.07 -0.85 -12.68
CA ARG A 66 -13.55 0.22 -13.57
C ARG A 66 -13.22 -0.07 -15.05
N VAL A 67 -12.16 -0.82 -15.32
CA VAL A 67 -11.68 -1.11 -16.70
C VAL A 67 -11.84 -2.55 -17.15
N ARG A 68 -12.03 -3.51 -16.23
CA ARG A 68 -12.23 -4.91 -16.63
C ARG A 68 -13.48 -5.07 -17.53
N PRO A 69 -13.51 -6.04 -18.44
CA PRO A 69 -14.70 -6.33 -19.24
C PRO A 69 -15.96 -6.58 -18.40
N HIS A 70 -17.12 -6.38 -19.00
CA HIS A 70 -18.39 -6.72 -18.34
C HIS A 70 -18.50 -8.24 -18.14
N GLU A 71 -18.99 -8.66 -16.97
CA GLU A 71 -19.23 -10.07 -16.69
C GLU A 71 -20.30 -10.63 -17.66
N ARG A 72 -19.96 -11.72 -18.35
CA ARG A 72 -20.90 -12.42 -19.24
C ARG A 72 -21.73 -13.41 -18.41
N ALA A 73 -22.99 -13.60 -18.78
CA ALA A 73 -23.82 -14.62 -18.16
C ALA A 73 -23.14 -16.00 -18.31
N ASN A 74 -23.01 -16.74 -17.20
CA ASN A 74 -22.34 -18.05 -17.09
C ASN A 74 -20.80 -18.06 -17.24
N SER A 75 -20.10 -16.92 -17.21
CA SER A 75 -18.64 -16.95 -17.15
C SER A 75 -18.16 -17.39 -15.75
N ARG A 76 -17.10 -18.19 -15.72
CA ARG A 76 -16.43 -18.51 -14.45
C ARG A 76 -15.60 -17.30 -14.06
N LEU A 77 -15.75 -16.85 -12.81
CA LEU A 77 -15.02 -15.69 -12.28
C LEU A 77 -13.50 -15.83 -12.48
N TYR A 78 -12.97 -17.04 -12.30
CA TYR A 78 -11.56 -17.37 -12.58
C TYR A 78 -11.12 -17.01 -14.00
N ASP A 79 -11.85 -17.51 -15.00
CA ASP A 79 -11.50 -17.29 -16.41
C ASP A 79 -11.63 -15.81 -16.75
N THR A 80 -12.68 -15.15 -16.25
CA THR A 80 -12.90 -13.71 -16.46
C THR A 80 -11.80 -12.84 -15.86
N ASP A 81 -11.35 -13.16 -14.65
CA ASP A 81 -10.27 -12.43 -13.97
C ASP A 81 -8.92 -12.63 -14.68
N TYR A 82 -8.62 -13.87 -15.11
CA TYR A 82 -7.41 -14.17 -15.86
C TYR A 82 -7.39 -13.46 -17.23
N GLU A 83 -8.48 -13.57 -18.00
CA GLU A 83 -8.62 -12.92 -19.31
C GLU A 83 -8.56 -11.40 -19.23
N ALA A 84 -8.93 -10.79 -18.10
CA ALA A 84 -8.82 -9.35 -17.91
C ALA A 84 -7.37 -8.88 -17.69
N LEU A 85 -6.50 -9.71 -17.10
CA LEU A 85 -5.12 -9.34 -16.78
C LEU A 85 -4.09 -9.83 -17.81
N ALA A 86 -4.32 -10.98 -18.46
CA ALA A 86 -3.36 -11.55 -19.39
C ALA A 86 -2.91 -10.57 -20.50
N PRO A 87 -3.81 -9.79 -21.15
CA PRO A 87 -3.39 -8.81 -22.15
C PRO A 87 -2.51 -7.68 -21.59
N LEU A 88 -2.71 -7.29 -20.33
CA LEU A 88 -1.84 -6.31 -19.67
C LEU A 88 -0.44 -6.89 -19.46
N GLY A 89 -0.34 -8.17 -19.09
CA GLY A 89 0.95 -8.86 -18.99
C GLY A 89 1.69 -8.90 -20.32
N ASP A 90 0.97 -9.08 -21.43
CA ASP A 90 1.56 -9.07 -22.77
C ASP A 90 2.10 -7.69 -23.13
N LEU A 91 1.33 -6.62 -22.90
CA LEU A 91 1.79 -5.24 -23.07
C LEU A 91 2.99 -4.90 -22.17
N ALA A 92 2.96 -5.34 -20.91
CA ALA A 92 4.07 -5.12 -19.97
C ALA A 92 5.39 -5.70 -20.48
N ARG A 93 5.34 -6.91 -21.06
CA ARG A 93 6.51 -7.59 -21.63
C ARG A 93 6.95 -6.98 -22.94
N GLU A 94 6.02 -6.63 -23.82
CA GLU A 94 6.32 -6.05 -25.13
C GLU A 94 7.00 -4.67 -25.00
N TYR A 95 6.47 -3.82 -24.12
CA TYR A 95 6.94 -2.44 -23.94
C TYR A 95 7.93 -2.28 -22.79
N ASN A 96 8.30 -3.36 -22.10
CA ASN A 96 9.21 -3.36 -20.95
C ASN A 96 8.80 -2.34 -19.87
N VAL A 97 7.53 -2.38 -19.48
CA VAL A 97 6.91 -1.44 -18.54
C VAL A 97 6.30 -2.20 -17.35
N CYS A 98 6.35 -1.63 -16.15
CA CYS A 98 5.60 -2.16 -15.02
C CYS A 98 4.14 -1.70 -15.12
N ILE A 99 3.17 -2.64 -15.09
CA ILE A 99 1.74 -2.32 -14.98
C ILE A 99 1.24 -2.77 -13.61
N LEU A 100 1.06 -1.79 -12.71
CA LEU A 100 0.52 -2.02 -11.36
C LEU A 100 -1.01 -1.89 -11.38
N VAL A 101 -1.70 -2.99 -11.10
CA VAL A 101 -3.17 -3.04 -11.07
C VAL A 101 -3.66 -3.10 -9.62
N ILE A 102 -4.52 -2.16 -9.24
CA ILE A 102 -5.12 -2.09 -7.90
C ILE A 102 -6.50 -2.73 -7.93
N HIS A 103 -6.71 -3.69 -7.02
CA HIS A 103 -7.97 -4.41 -6.88
C HIS A 103 -8.33 -4.55 -5.40
N HIS A 104 -9.62 -4.42 -5.07
CA HIS A 104 -10.09 -4.56 -3.68
C HIS A 104 -10.06 -6.00 -3.20
N THR A 105 -9.52 -6.25 -2.01
CA THR A 105 -9.69 -7.55 -1.36
C THR A 105 -11.14 -7.76 -0.90
N ARG A 106 -11.56 -9.02 -0.83
CA ARG A 106 -12.84 -9.41 -0.23
C ARG A 106 -12.73 -9.39 1.30
N LYS A 107 -13.80 -8.99 2.00
CA LYS A 107 -13.86 -8.85 3.47
C LYS A 107 -13.95 -10.19 4.24
N ALA A 108 -13.41 -11.28 3.70
CA ALA A 108 -13.35 -12.54 4.42
C ALA A 108 -12.05 -12.60 5.22
N ASP A 109 -12.11 -13.05 6.47
CA ASP A 109 -10.89 -13.40 7.20
C ASP A 109 -10.29 -14.65 6.55
N SER A 110 -9.11 -14.51 5.96
CA SER A 110 -8.30 -15.61 5.48
C SER A 110 -6.96 -15.62 6.21
N ASP A 111 -6.51 -16.82 6.58
CA ASP A 111 -5.18 -17.04 7.15
C ASP A 111 -4.10 -16.85 6.08
N ASP A 112 -4.39 -17.19 4.81
CA ASP A 112 -3.54 -16.89 3.66
C ASP A 112 -3.94 -15.54 3.03
N PRO A 113 -3.05 -14.53 3.03
CA PRO A 113 -3.29 -13.25 2.36
C PRO A 113 -3.56 -13.38 0.85
N ILE A 114 -2.98 -14.36 0.17
CA ILE A 114 -3.17 -14.58 -1.27
C ILE A 114 -4.64 -14.92 -1.57
N ASP A 115 -5.29 -15.66 -0.68
CA ASP A 115 -6.72 -15.99 -0.79
C ASP A 115 -7.63 -14.75 -0.64
N LEU A 116 -7.12 -13.62 -0.13
CA LEU A 116 -7.86 -12.36 -0.03
C LEU A 116 -7.98 -11.63 -1.37
N VAL A 117 -7.10 -11.93 -2.33
CA VAL A 117 -7.18 -11.44 -3.71
C VAL A 117 -8.40 -12.11 -4.33
N SER A 118 -9.45 -11.33 -4.57
CA SER A 118 -10.80 -11.72 -4.98
C SER A 118 -10.96 -13.13 -5.58
N GLY A 119 -11.67 -14.01 -4.85
CA GLY A 119 -12.60 -15.06 -5.31
C GLY A 119 -12.07 -16.21 -6.15
N SER A 120 -11.06 -15.96 -6.97
CA SER A 120 -10.55 -16.83 -7.99
C SER A 120 -9.03 -16.63 -8.02
N LEU A 121 -8.27 -17.71 -7.96
CA LEU A 121 -6.80 -17.67 -8.15
C LEU A 121 -6.41 -17.20 -9.58
N GLY A 122 -7.35 -16.64 -10.36
CA GLY A 122 -7.16 -16.21 -11.74
C GLY A 122 -6.37 -14.92 -11.83
N LEU A 123 -6.63 -13.96 -10.93
CA LEU A 123 -5.84 -12.72 -10.85
C LEU A 123 -4.39 -13.00 -10.49
N THR A 124 -4.18 -13.84 -9.46
CA THR A 124 -2.84 -14.21 -8.99
C THR A 124 -2.11 -15.09 -10.01
N GLY A 125 -2.84 -15.94 -10.76
CA GLY A 125 -2.27 -16.76 -11.82
C GLY A 125 -1.81 -15.96 -13.06
N ALA A 126 -2.47 -14.84 -13.36
CA ALA A 126 -2.12 -13.98 -14.49
C ALA A 126 -0.98 -12.98 -14.19
N ALA A 127 -0.78 -12.62 -12.92
CA ALA A 127 0.21 -11.64 -12.51
C ALA A 127 1.61 -12.26 -12.31
N ASP A 128 2.67 -11.48 -12.59
CA ASP A 128 4.06 -11.87 -12.31
C ASP A 128 4.44 -11.67 -10.83
N GLY A 129 3.74 -10.76 -10.14
CA GLY A 129 3.86 -10.52 -8.71
C GLY A 129 2.55 -10.02 -8.11
N VAL A 130 2.34 -10.33 -6.83
CA VAL A 130 1.11 -10.03 -6.08
C VAL A 130 1.48 -9.36 -4.77
N LEU A 131 0.82 -8.23 -4.49
CA LEU A 131 0.96 -7.49 -3.24
C LEU A 131 -0.39 -7.44 -2.52
N VAL A 132 -0.43 -7.87 -1.26
CA VAL A 132 -1.64 -7.88 -0.42
C VAL A 132 -1.42 -7.02 0.81
N LEU A 133 -2.10 -5.87 0.85
CA LEU A 133 -2.10 -4.98 2.02
C LEU A 133 -3.18 -5.41 3.02
N LYS A 134 -2.77 -6.01 4.14
CA LYS A 134 -3.64 -6.43 5.25
C LYS A 134 -3.59 -5.40 6.38
N ARG A 135 -4.78 -5.04 6.90
CA ARG A 135 -4.93 -4.13 8.05
C ARG A 135 -5.74 -4.81 9.14
N SER A 136 -5.21 -4.79 10.36
CA SER A 136 -5.97 -5.19 11.54
C SER A 136 -6.97 -4.09 11.92
N ARG A 137 -8.20 -4.46 12.27
CA ARG A 137 -9.22 -3.48 12.68
C ARG A 137 -8.73 -2.68 13.88
N GLY A 138 -8.81 -1.36 13.79
CA GLY A 138 -8.44 -0.44 14.87
C GLY A 138 -6.93 -0.17 15.02
N GLN A 139 -6.08 -0.73 14.15
CA GLN A 139 -4.64 -0.46 14.14
C GLN A 139 -4.28 0.53 13.03
N ALA A 140 -3.33 1.43 13.32
CA ALA A 140 -2.75 2.33 12.32
C ALA A 140 -1.82 1.60 11.35
N ASP A 141 -1.22 0.50 11.82
CA ASP A 141 -0.23 -0.28 11.08
C ASP A 141 -0.88 -1.27 10.11
N ALA A 142 -0.11 -1.69 9.11
CA ALA A 142 -0.48 -2.66 8.11
C ALA A 142 0.65 -3.65 7.83
N THR A 143 0.33 -4.74 7.16
CA THR A 143 1.33 -5.66 6.60
C THR A 143 1.11 -5.78 5.11
N LEU A 144 2.16 -5.58 4.34
CA LEU A 144 2.19 -5.84 2.92
C LEU A 144 2.84 -7.20 2.71
N HIS A 145 2.03 -8.16 2.29
CA HIS A 145 2.52 -9.46 1.85
C HIS A 145 2.86 -9.35 0.36
N ALA A 146 4.04 -9.81 -0.03
CA ALA A 146 4.50 -9.79 -1.41
C ALA A 146 4.92 -11.21 -1.81
N THR A 147 4.47 -11.66 -2.98
CA THR A 147 4.88 -12.93 -3.59
C THR A 147 5.01 -12.74 -5.10
N GLY A 148 5.90 -13.49 -5.74
CA GLY A 148 6.09 -13.37 -7.18
C GLY A 148 6.92 -14.49 -7.77
N ARG A 149 6.97 -14.53 -9.10
CA ARG A 149 7.70 -15.56 -9.85
C ARG A 149 9.22 -15.42 -9.71
N ASP A 150 9.68 -14.18 -9.58
CA ASP A 150 11.10 -13.80 -9.63
C ASP A 150 11.64 -13.30 -8.28
N PHE A 151 10.86 -13.38 -7.21
CA PHE A 151 11.30 -12.99 -5.86
C PHE A 151 10.64 -13.85 -4.77
N GLU A 152 11.35 -14.03 -3.66
CA GLU A 152 10.86 -14.79 -2.51
C GLU A 152 9.70 -14.07 -1.80
N ASP A 153 8.84 -14.85 -1.16
CA ASP A 153 7.75 -14.32 -0.34
C ASP A 153 8.28 -13.40 0.77
N GLN A 154 7.68 -12.23 0.90
CA GLN A 154 8.07 -11.20 1.87
C GLN A 154 6.87 -10.70 2.66
N GLU A 155 7.11 -10.39 3.93
CA GLU A 155 6.18 -9.68 4.78
C GLU A 155 6.82 -8.37 5.24
N ILE A 156 6.24 -7.26 4.79
CA ILE A 156 6.73 -5.92 5.07
C ILE A 156 5.78 -5.26 6.06
N ALA A 157 6.31 -4.89 7.22
CA ALA A 157 5.56 -4.12 8.21
C ALA A 157 5.50 -2.66 7.78
N LEU A 158 4.28 -2.11 7.75
CA LEU A 158 4.02 -0.74 7.34
C LEU A 158 3.37 0.04 8.48
N ARG A 159 3.81 1.27 8.67
CA ARG A 159 3.14 2.24 9.54
C ARG A 159 2.47 3.31 8.69
N TRP A 160 1.23 3.67 9.02
CA TRP A 160 0.58 4.81 8.36
C TRP A 160 1.19 6.12 8.85
N ASP A 161 1.70 6.91 7.92
CA ASP A 161 2.12 8.29 8.16
C ASP A 161 0.95 9.23 7.78
N ALA A 162 0.39 9.91 8.77
CA ALA A 162 -0.74 10.83 8.57
C ALA A 162 -0.34 12.18 7.95
N GLU A 163 0.92 12.57 8.09
CA GLU A 163 1.49 13.78 7.53
C GLU A 163 1.71 13.61 6.03
N LEU A 164 2.45 12.56 5.65
CA LEU A 164 2.72 12.16 4.27
C LEU A 164 1.50 11.54 3.58
N ARG A 165 0.46 11.15 4.35
CA ARG A 165 -0.70 10.38 3.88
C ARG A 165 -0.29 9.13 3.11
N GLY A 166 0.74 8.45 3.62
CA GLY A 166 1.41 7.33 2.99
C GLY A 166 1.75 6.23 3.97
N TRP A 167 2.45 5.21 3.46
CA TRP A 167 2.95 4.10 4.24
C TRP A 167 4.47 4.21 4.37
N ASP A 168 4.96 4.15 5.60
CA ASP A 168 6.39 3.99 5.90
C ASP A 168 6.71 2.50 6.06
N MET A 169 7.78 2.05 5.40
CA MET A 169 8.34 0.73 5.67
C MET A 169 9.08 0.76 7.00
N LEU A 170 8.71 -0.15 7.90
CA LEU A 170 9.46 -0.37 9.12
C LEU A 170 10.66 -1.26 8.78
N SER A 171 11.87 -0.76 9.01
CA SER A 171 13.14 -1.42 8.66
C SER A 171 13.41 -2.72 9.42
N GLU A 172 12.61 -3.01 10.44
CA GLU A 172 12.60 -4.30 11.11
C GLU A 172 11.38 -5.07 10.60
N GLY A 173 11.62 -6.18 9.89
CA GLY A 173 10.60 -7.08 9.32
C GLY A 173 9.64 -7.70 10.37
N PRO A 174 9.08 -8.91 10.18
CA PRO A 174 7.78 -9.37 10.73
C PRO A 174 7.54 -9.34 12.25
N LYS A 175 8.49 -8.85 13.06
CA LYS A 175 8.37 -8.51 14.48
C LYS A 175 7.26 -7.51 14.82
N TYR A 176 6.66 -6.83 13.84
CA TYR A 176 5.68 -5.76 14.09
C TYR A 176 4.20 -6.17 14.05
N GLN A 177 3.86 -7.44 13.80
CA GLN A 177 2.49 -7.93 14.08
C GLN A 177 2.38 -8.34 15.56
N ARG A 178 2.34 -7.36 16.46
CA ARG A 178 2.08 -7.62 17.88
C ARG A 178 0.60 -7.88 18.07
N SER A 179 0.25 -9.07 18.57
CA SER A 179 -1.12 -9.32 19.01
C SER A 179 -1.51 -8.37 20.14
N GLU A 180 -2.80 -8.11 20.33
CA GLU A 180 -3.30 -7.28 21.44
C GLU A 180 -2.77 -7.76 22.81
N ALA A 181 -2.57 -9.08 22.95
CA ALA A 181 -1.96 -9.66 24.14
C ALA A 181 -0.47 -9.33 24.29
N ARG A 182 0.31 -9.36 23.21
CA ARG A 182 1.73 -8.96 23.21
C ARG A 182 1.88 -7.46 23.51
N GLN A 183 1.06 -6.62 22.88
CA GLN A 183 1.08 -5.18 23.12
C GLN A 183 0.77 -4.83 24.58
N LYS A 184 -0.26 -5.44 25.18
CA LYS A 184 -0.58 -5.24 26.60
C LYS A 184 0.54 -5.64 27.55
N VAL A 185 1.31 -6.68 27.23
CA VAL A 185 2.50 -7.06 28.01
C VAL A 185 3.56 -5.97 27.92
N ILE A 186 3.83 -5.45 26.71
CA ILE A 186 4.78 -4.35 26.51
C ILE A 186 4.35 -3.10 27.25
N ASP A 187 3.07 -2.71 27.18
CA ASP A 187 2.54 -1.52 27.87
C ASP A 187 2.77 -1.62 29.38
N VAL A 188 2.55 -2.80 29.97
CA VAL A 188 2.79 -3.05 31.40
C VAL A 188 4.28 -2.97 31.73
N LEU A 189 5.15 -3.54 30.90
CA LEU A 189 6.59 -3.50 31.12
C LEU A 189 7.17 -2.09 30.92
N ALA A 190 6.65 -1.33 29.95
CA ALA A 190 7.07 0.05 29.66
C ALA A 190 6.62 1.03 30.74
N ALA A 191 5.48 0.77 31.40
CA ALA A 191 4.99 1.55 32.53
C ALA A 191 5.76 1.28 33.83
N SER A 192 6.60 0.24 33.86
CA SER A 192 7.44 -0.11 35.00
C SER A 192 8.87 0.43 34.80
N ALA A 193 9.43 1.07 35.83
CA ALA A 193 10.84 1.46 35.83
C ALA A 193 11.79 0.28 36.07
N GLU A 194 11.26 -0.86 36.54
CA GLU A 194 12.03 -2.05 36.89
C GLU A 194 11.57 -3.27 36.08
N ALA A 195 12.46 -4.25 35.95
CA ALA A 195 12.14 -5.55 35.36
C ALA A 195 11.00 -6.23 36.12
N MET A 196 10.05 -6.83 35.41
CA MET A 196 8.90 -7.49 36.03
C MET A 196 8.92 -9.00 35.81
N ALA A 197 8.64 -9.76 36.86
CA ALA A 197 8.37 -11.19 36.74
C ALA A 197 7.01 -11.45 36.05
N PRO A 198 6.86 -12.58 35.31
CA PRO A 198 5.59 -12.91 34.65
C PRO A 198 4.37 -12.96 35.58
N LYS A 199 4.59 -13.30 36.86
CA LYS A 199 3.52 -13.32 37.88
C LYS A 199 2.99 -11.92 38.20
N ALA A 200 3.85 -10.91 38.18
CA ALA A 200 3.45 -9.52 38.38
C ALA A 200 2.68 -9.00 37.16
N VAL A 201 3.19 -9.26 35.94
CA VAL A 201 2.51 -8.89 34.69
C VAL A 201 1.14 -9.55 34.58
N ALA A 202 1.02 -10.84 34.91
CA ALA A 202 -0.25 -11.55 34.91
C ALA A 202 -1.29 -10.93 35.86
N LYS A 203 -0.84 -10.48 37.04
CA LYS A 203 -1.69 -9.78 38.01
C LYS A 203 -2.19 -8.45 37.47
N VAL A 204 -1.32 -7.66 36.84
CA VAL A 204 -1.71 -6.37 36.24
C VAL A 204 -2.72 -6.58 35.10
N LEU A 205 -2.47 -7.55 34.23
CA LEU A 205 -3.35 -7.84 33.09
C LEU A 205 -4.64 -8.59 33.46
N SER A 206 -4.78 -9.04 34.72
CA SER A 206 -5.87 -9.92 35.16
C SER A 206 -6.01 -11.15 34.25
N ARG A 207 -4.87 -11.76 33.91
CA ARG A 207 -4.78 -12.96 33.05
C ARG A 207 -4.16 -14.13 33.81
N GLU A 208 -4.40 -15.33 33.29
CA GLU A 208 -3.85 -16.56 33.86
C GLU A 208 -2.31 -16.57 33.73
N TYR A 209 -1.63 -16.97 34.82
CA TYR A 209 -0.18 -16.88 34.95
C TYR A 209 0.57 -17.74 33.94
N SER A 210 0.14 -18.98 33.71
CA SER A 210 0.81 -19.89 32.78
C SER A 210 0.74 -19.39 31.33
N ALA A 211 -0.38 -18.77 30.94
CA ALA A 211 -0.56 -18.13 29.64
C ALA A 211 0.37 -16.93 29.46
N VAL A 212 0.44 -16.03 30.46
CA VAL A 212 1.33 -14.85 30.42
C VAL A 212 2.80 -15.26 30.45
N LYS A 213 3.16 -16.26 31.26
CA LYS A 213 4.53 -16.80 31.31
C LYS A 213 4.97 -17.38 29.95
N LYS A 214 4.11 -18.19 29.32
CA LYS A 214 4.40 -18.75 27.98
C LYS A 214 4.51 -17.64 26.94
N LEU A 215 3.60 -16.66 26.97
CA LEU A 215 3.60 -15.52 26.08
C LEU A 215 4.89 -14.69 26.20
N MET A 216 5.28 -14.29 27.41
CA MET A 216 6.49 -13.52 27.67
C MET A 216 7.76 -14.30 27.28
N TRP A 217 7.79 -15.61 27.51
CA TRP A 217 8.90 -16.45 27.05
C TRP A 217 9.02 -16.45 25.52
N CYS A 218 7.90 -16.58 24.79
CA CYS A 218 7.90 -16.47 23.32
C CYS A 218 8.36 -15.07 22.89
N MET A 219 7.81 -14.00 23.50
CA MET A 219 8.17 -12.62 23.18
C MET A 219 9.66 -12.33 23.41
N ALA A 220 10.29 -12.92 24.42
CA ALA A 220 11.72 -12.79 24.63
C ALA A 220 12.55 -13.54 23.59
N LYS A 221 12.10 -14.74 23.19
CA LYS A 221 12.72 -15.49 22.09
C LYS A 221 12.61 -14.73 20.76
N ASP A 222 11.51 -14.03 20.55
CA ASP A 222 11.22 -13.23 19.36
C ASP A 222 11.92 -11.86 19.39
N GLY A 223 12.57 -11.50 20.51
CA GLY A 223 13.34 -10.27 20.67
C GLY A 223 12.52 -9.01 20.99
N GLU A 224 11.26 -9.16 21.37
CA GLU A 224 10.35 -8.05 21.72
C GLU A 224 10.57 -7.52 23.14
N ILE A 225 11.09 -8.37 24.03
CA ILE A 225 11.37 -8.06 25.45
C ILE A 225 12.64 -8.79 25.88
N HIS A 226 13.36 -8.26 26.87
CA HIS A 226 14.61 -8.83 27.37
C HIS A 226 14.39 -9.52 28.72
N ALA A 227 14.85 -10.76 28.86
CA ALA A 227 14.85 -11.50 30.11
C ALA A 227 16.22 -11.41 30.80
N ASP A 228 16.25 -10.98 32.06
CA ASP A 228 17.46 -10.96 32.87
C ASP A 228 17.81 -12.34 33.46
N ALA A 229 18.98 -12.44 34.10
CA ALA A 229 19.45 -13.68 34.75
C ALA A 229 18.55 -14.16 35.91
N SER A 230 17.64 -13.32 36.40
CA SER A 230 16.68 -13.65 37.46
C SER A 230 15.32 -14.09 36.92
N GLY A 231 15.13 -14.11 35.59
CA GLY A 231 13.88 -14.47 34.93
C GLY A 231 12.82 -13.36 34.96
N GLN A 232 13.24 -12.11 35.13
CA GLN A 232 12.40 -10.93 35.02
C GLN A 232 12.58 -10.27 33.65
N TYR A 233 11.56 -9.55 33.19
CA TYR A 233 11.50 -9.05 31.82
C TYR A 233 11.44 -7.52 31.78
N THR A 234 12.11 -6.94 30.79
CA THR A 234 12.08 -5.50 30.46
C THR A 234 11.76 -5.32 28.98
N VAL A 235 11.29 -4.14 28.58
CA VAL A 235 11.22 -3.80 27.15
C VAL A 235 12.66 -3.66 26.63
N THR A 236 12.93 -4.20 25.44
CA THR A 236 14.22 -3.98 24.77
C THR A 236 14.37 -2.49 24.49
N GLY A 237 15.30 -1.84 25.20
CA GLY A 237 15.52 -0.41 25.08
C GLY A 237 16.08 -0.06 23.70
N ASN A 238 15.39 0.84 23.00
CA ASN A 238 16.02 1.80 22.10
C ASN A 238 17.05 2.57 22.95
N SER A 239 18.30 2.12 22.97
CA SER A 239 19.41 2.91 23.49
C SER A 239 19.45 4.19 22.68
N GLY A 240 18.94 5.28 23.27
CA GLY A 240 18.93 6.60 22.65
C GLY A 240 20.31 6.92 22.09
N ASN A 241 20.35 7.28 20.81
CA ASN A 241 21.54 7.76 20.15
C ASN A 241 21.83 9.18 20.69
N PRO A 242 22.87 9.41 21.52
CA PRO A 242 23.23 10.74 21.95
C PRO A 242 24.23 11.28 20.93
N GLY A 243 23.72 11.90 19.86
CA GLY A 243 24.60 12.55 18.90
C GLY A 243 23.96 12.84 17.56
N ASN A 244 23.19 13.92 17.45
CA ASN A 244 23.51 14.96 16.48
C ASN A 244 22.86 16.30 16.86
N PRO A 245 23.58 17.45 16.77
CA PRO A 245 23.04 18.75 17.12
C PRO A 245 22.06 19.27 16.06
N VAL A 246 21.11 20.07 16.54
CA VAL A 246 20.18 20.87 15.74
C VAL A 246 20.94 22.03 15.10
N THR A 247 20.86 22.15 13.78
CA THR A 247 21.16 23.35 12.96
C THR A 247 20.41 23.14 11.64
N GLU A 248 19.82 24.09 10.93
CA GLU A 248 19.49 25.51 11.11
C GLU A 248 18.46 25.81 9.99
N GLU A 249 17.81 26.96 10.08
CA GLU A 249 16.76 27.48 9.18
C GLU A 249 17.08 27.37 7.67
N TYR A 250 16.05 27.06 6.88
CA TYR A 250 15.97 27.44 5.47
C TYR A 250 14.60 28.07 5.19
N GLU A 251 14.58 29.40 5.14
CA GLU A 251 13.53 30.14 4.46
C GLU A 251 13.71 29.97 2.93
N ALA A 252 12.64 29.63 2.22
CA ALA A 252 12.58 29.85 0.78
C ALA A 252 11.15 30.24 0.35
N SER A 253 11.00 31.57 0.21
CA SER A 253 10.13 32.34 -0.68
C SER A 253 9.02 31.60 -1.44
N GLY A 254 7.78 31.99 -1.15
CA GLY A 254 6.61 31.59 -1.91
C GLY A 254 6.53 32.20 -3.31
N TYR A 255 5.98 31.41 -4.23
CA TYR A 255 5.28 31.88 -5.44
C TYR A 255 4.03 31.00 -5.64
N PRO A 256 2.91 31.56 -6.14
CA PRO A 256 1.65 30.84 -6.26
C PRO A 256 1.71 29.77 -7.37
N VAL A 257 1.14 28.59 -7.08
CA VAL A 257 0.94 27.49 -8.03
C VAL A 257 -0.09 27.90 -9.10
N THR A 258 0.26 27.76 -10.37
CA THR A 258 -0.67 27.92 -11.50
C THR A 258 -0.91 26.58 -12.20
N ARG A 259 -2.20 26.23 -12.33
CA ARG A 259 -2.91 25.29 -13.24
C ARG A 259 -2.33 23.90 -13.53
N VAL A 260 -3.17 22.90 -13.27
CA VAL A 260 -3.11 21.53 -13.83
C VAL A 260 -3.76 21.58 -15.21
N THR A 261 -3.13 21.02 -16.24
CA THR A 261 -3.75 20.92 -17.58
C THR A 261 -4.48 19.58 -17.68
N PRO A 262 -5.77 19.54 -18.04
CA PRO A 262 -6.44 18.27 -18.36
C PRO A 262 -5.89 17.70 -19.68
N VAL A 263 -5.76 16.37 -19.75
CA VAL A 263 -5.45 15.66 -20.99
C VAL A 263 -6.63 15.82 -21.96
N THR A 264 -6.42 16.55 -23.05
CA THR A 264 -7.34 16.57 -24.19
C THR A 264 -7.37 15.19 -24.84
N THR A 265 -8.51 14.53 -24.78
CA THR A 265 -8.83 13.46 -25.73
C THR A 265 -8.99 14.10 -27.10
N ASN A 266 -8.06 13.80 -28.02
CA ASN A 266 -8.29 14.07 -29.44
C ASN A 266 -9.35 13.07 -29.95
N VAL A 267 -10.62 13.41 -29.73
CA VAL A 267 -11.70 12.83 -30.53
C VAL A 267 -11.67 13.55 -31.86
N ILE A 268 -11.34 12.81 -32.91
CA ILE A 268 -11.48 13.29 -34.29
C ILE A 268 -12.99 13.51 -34.54
N GLY A 269 -13.40 14.76 -34.71
CA GLY A 269 -14.76 15.15 -35.10
C GLY A 269 -14.97 16.66 -35.06
N GLU A 270 -15.22 17.25 -36.24
CA GLU A 270 -15.34 18.67 -36.58
C GLU A 270 -16.21 19.58 -35.66
N ASP A 271 -15.80 20.84 -35.59
CA ASP A 271 -16.56 22.08 -35.38
C ASP A 271 -17.57 22.19 -34.21
N ALA A 272 -17.19 22.95 -33.18
CA ALA A 272 -17.95 24.14 -32.73
C ALA A 272 -17.23 24.92 -31.62
N LEU A 273 -17.14 26.24 -31.83
CA LEU A 273 -16.77 27.27 -30.87
C LEU A 273 -17.59 27.20 -29.57
N GLY A 274 -16.91 27.30 -28.42
CA GLY A 274 -17.56 27.42 -27.12
C GLY A 274 -16.55 27.60 -25.98
N ASP A 275 -16.18 28.85 -25.74
CA ASP A 275 -15.44 29.34 -24.58
C ASP A 275 -16.01 28.82 -23.25
N HIS A 276 -15.28 27.96 -22.52
CA HIS A 276 -15.44 27.84 -21.07
C HIS A 276 -14.12 27.48 -20.37
N ARG A 277 -13.59 28.49 -19.69
CA ARG A 277 -12.54 28.42 -18.67
C ARG A 277 -13.07 27.74 -17.39
N SER A 278 -12.35 26.72 -16.90
CA SER A 278 -12.19 26.23 -15.50
C SER A 278 -12.02 24.70 -15.55
N PHE A 279 -11.00 24.04 -15.00
CA PHE A 279 -10.07 24.28 -13.89
C PHE A 279 -8.62 24.03 -14.33
#